data_AF-A0A8B3DTQ1-F1
#
_entry.id   AF-A0A8B3DTQ1-F1
#
_cell.length_a   1.000
_cell.length_b   1.000
_cell.length_c   1.000
_cell.angle_alpha   90.00
_cell.angle_beta   90.00
_cell.angle_gamma   90.00
#
_symmetry.space_group_name_H-M   'P 1'
#
loop_
_entity.id
_entity.type
_entity.pdbx_description
1 polymer ?
#
loop_
_entity_poly.entity_id
_entity_poly.type
_entity_poly.pdbx_seq_one_letter_code
_entity_poly.pdbx_strand_id
1 'polypeptide(L)'
;MSEQLDQQKRTNTSNKLYGRYRAAVVNTVHPDALYMVTVRVLDLWEAIPDEDLPYAEFLLPLGAKPSHGHAVPVETDDLVWVEFPRNGDTRYPLITGSVYHAPRYESNLPDDVNNKPYQHKRSSGEPTPEAYDRKDDLYERWGLREQKSHTGGWQITHVASGTAIEITPDGQCVIHTEGDQWRSATGNLTEQFDGDVKLNVGGGQTITINKDSILKAKNIIETADMIRMNGGKGVVTGECICAFTGKPHSDMSACVTAGKN
;
A
#
# COMPACT_ATOMS: atom_id res chain seq x y z
N MET A 1 -54.00 7.12 12.07
CA MET A 1 -54.00 8.21 13.08
C MET A 1 -53.10 7.92 14.28
N SER A 2 -52.53 6.70 14.43
CA SER A 2 -51.53 6.40 15.48
C SER A 2 -50.06 6.54 15.02
N GLU A 3 -49.72 6.33 13.74
CA GLU A 3 -48.35 6.53 13.22
C GLU A 3 -47.88 8.00 13.25
N GLN A 4 -48.81 8.96 13.16
CA GLN A 4 -48.48 10.39 13.23
C GLN A 4 -48.13 10.87 14.65
N LEU A 5 -48.60 10.18 15.69
CA LEU A 5 -48.28 10.49 17.09
C LEU A 5 -46.90 9.94 17.50
N ASP A 6 -46.43 8.87 16.87
CA ASP A 6 -45.10 8.31 17.15
C ASP A 6 -43.97 9.12 16.50
N GLN A 7 -44.25 9.80 15.38
CA GLN A 7 -43.31 10.75 14.76
C GLN A 7 -43.15 12.06 15.58
N GLN A 8 -44.12 12.42 16.42
CA GLN A 8 -44.04 13.63 17.26
C GLN A 8 -43.01 13.52 18.40
N LYS A 9 -42.66 12.31 18.86
CA LYS A 9 -41.56 12.12 19.83
C LYS A 9 -40.18 12.35 19.24
N ARG A 10 -40.08 12.38 17.90
CA ARG A 10 -38.83 12.58 17.18
C ARG A 10 -38.66 14.05 16.72
N THR A 11 -39.72 14.85 16.61
CA THR A 11 -39.58 16.22 16.08
C THR A 11 -39.14 17.21 17.15
N ASN A 12 -37.86 17.58 17.11
CA ASN A 12 -37.27 18.62 17.94
C ASN A 12 -37.51 20.03 17.35
N THR A 13 -38.77 20.49 17.33
CA THR A 13 -39.10 21.85 16.88
C THR A 13 -38.56 22.95 17.81
N SER A 14 -38.05 22.62 19.00
CA SER A 14 -37.60 23.58 20.03
C SER A 14 -36.09 23.65 20.29
N ASN A 15 -35.31 22.60 20.00
CA ASN A 15 -33.86 22.54 20.26
C ASN A 15 -33.07 22.34 18.96
N LYS A 16 -33.35 23.19 17.97
CA LYS A 16 -32.60 23.20 16.70
C LYS A 16 -31.17 23.62 16.95
N LEU A 17 -30.23 22.90 16.36
CA LEU A 17 -28.81 23.23 16.44
C LEU A 17 -28.34 23.81 15.11
N TYR A 18 -27.94 25.09 15.13
CA TYR A 18 -27.41 25.79 13.96
C TYR A 18 -25.89 25.93 14.09
N GLY A 19 -25.15 25.63 13.04
CA GLY A 19 -23.69 25.65 13.03
C GLY A 19 -23.06 24.26 13.09
N ARG A 20 -21.79 24.22 13.53
CA ARG A 20 -20.95 23.02 13.54
C ARG A 20 -20.51 22.69 14.95
N TYR A 21 -20.63 21.42 15.33
CA TYR A 21 -20.44 20.93 16.70
C TYR A 21 -19.43 19.79 16.72
N ARG A 22 -18.67 19.66 17.81
CA ARG A 22 -17.81 18.50 18.02
C ARG A 22 -18.64 17.33 18.50
N ALA A 23 -18.36 16.15 17.98
CA ALA A 23 -18.97 14.91 18.40
C ALA A 23 -17.94 13.79 18.49
N ALA A 24 -18.25 12.76 19.27
CA ALA A 24 -17.53 11.49 19.29
C ALA A 24 -18.35 10.42 18.57
N VAL A 25 -17.68 9.54 17.83
CA VAL A 25 -18.30 8.35 17.24
C VAL A 25 -18.55 7.31 18.34
N VAL A 26 -19.77 6.80 18.42
CA VAL A 26 -20.20 5.85 19.46
C VAL A 26 -20.30 4.43 18.91
N ASN A 27 -20.91 4.29 17.74
CA ASN A 27 -21.13 3.01 17.08
C ASN A 27 -20.88 3.14 15.58
N THR A 28 -20.15 2.18 15.01
CA THR A 28 -19.76 2.15 13.60
C THR A 28 -20.61 1.21 12.73
N VAL A 29 -21.59 0.53 13.34
CA VAL A 29 -22.44 -0.46 12.66
C VAL A 29 -23.88 0.00 12.59
N HIS A 30 -24.37 0.26 11.38
CA HIS A 30 -25.78 0.51 11.10
C HIS A 30 -26.55 -0.84 10.93
N PRO A 31 -27.74 -1.02 11.51
CA PRO A 31 -28.50 -2.28 11.46
C PRO A 31 -28.84 -2.75 10.04
N ASP A 32 -29.09 -1.81 9.12
CA ASP A 32 -29.36 -2.09 7.71
C ASP A 32 -28.10 -2.16 6.82
N ALA A 33 -26.90 -2.30 7.42
CA ALA A 33 -25.61 -2.31 6.71
C ALA A 33 -25.33 -1.08 5.84
N LEU A 34 -25.91 0.07 6.20
CA LEU A 34 -25.60 1.36 5.58
C LEU A 34 -24.28 1.92 6.12
N TYR A 35 -23.57 2.69 5.31
CA TYR A 35 -22.35 3.37 5.71
C TYR A 35 -22.67 4.65 6.53
N MET A 36 -23.21 4.44 7.72
CA MET A 36 -23.63 5.46 8.68
C MET A 36 -23.17 5.06 10.07
N VAL A 37 -22.96 6.05 10.94
CA VAL A 37 -22.45 5.83 12.30
C VAL A 37 -23.26 6.61 13.32
N THR A 38 -23.30 6.15 14.56
CA THR A 38 -23.93 6.90 15.65
C THR A 38 -22.92 7.89 16.23
N VAL A 39 -23.35 9.12 16.48
CA VAL A 39 -22.50 10.18 17.04
C VAL A 39 -23.11 10.80 18.29
N ARG A 40 -22.26 11.18 19.24
CA ARG A 40 -22.61 11.93 20.45
C ARG A 40 -22.07 13.34 20.36
N VAL A 41 -22.93 14.35 20.31
CA VAL A 41 -22.51 15.75 20.38
C VAL A 41 -22.02 16.05 21.80
N LEU A 42 -20.73 16.41 21.90
CA LEU A 42 -20.06 16.65 23.17
C LEU A 42 -20.72 17.83 23.90
N ASP A 43 -20.80 17.73 25.22
CA ASP A 43 -21.36 18.72 26.15
C ASP A 43 -22.87 18.99 26.01
N LEU A 44 -23.51 18.54 24.93
CA LEU A 44 -24.94 18.76 24.67
C LEU A 44 -25.77 17.49 24.84
N TRP A 45 -25.21 16.32 24.51
CA TRP A 45 -25.95 15.06 24.49
C TRP A 45 -25.54 14.10 25.60
N GLU A 46 -24.77 14.53 26.60
CA GLU A 46 -24.25 13.68 27.69
C GLU A 46 -25.32 12.83 28.41
N ALA A 47 -26.54 13.34 28.52
CA ALA A 47 -27.64 12.64 29.19
C ALA A 47 -28.43 11.66 28.30
N ILE A 48 -28.14 11.59 26.99
CA ILE A 48 -28.87 10.73 26.04
C ILE A 48 -28.19 9.35 26.00
N PRO A 49 -28.89 8.24 26.23
CA PRO A 49 -28.34 6.88 26.08
C PRO A 49 -27.81 6.62 24.66
N ASP A 50 -26.79 5.76 24.53
CA ASP A 50 -26.17 5.46 23.23
C ASP A 50 -27.17 4.87 22.22
N GLU A 51 -28.10 4.03 22.68
CA GLU A 51 -29.13 3.41 21.85
C GLU A 51 -30.14 4.41 21.25
N ASP A 52 -30.27 5.59 21.88
CA ASP A 52 -31.21 6.64 21.48
C ASP A 52 -30.56 7.70 20.57
N LEU A 53 -29.24 7.61 20.36
CA LEU A 53 -28.51 8.54 19.50
C LEU A 53 -28.84 8.30 18.01
N PRO A 54 -28.95 9.37 17.21
CA PRO A 54 -29.23 9.26 15.79
C PRO A 54 -28.01 8.77 14.99
N TYR A 55 -28.29 8.13 13.85
CA TYR A 55 -27.28 7.82 12.85
C TYR A 55 -26.95 9.05 12.01
N ALA A 56 -25.66 9.26 11.78
CA ALA A 56 -25.09 10.31 10.97
C ALA A 56 -24.69 9.81 9.58
N GLU A 57 -24.91 10.67 8.59
CA GLU A 57 -24.37 10.51 7.23
C GLU A 57 -22.98 11.15 7.14
N PHE A 58 -22.20 10.78 6.11
CA PHE A 58 -20.91 11.40 5.82
C PHE A 58 -21.02 12.40 4.68
N LEU A 59 -20.41 13.58 4.85
CA LEU A 59 -20.17 14.50 3.75
C LEU A 59 -19.05 13.93 2.88
N LEU A 60 -19.42 13.38 1.73
CA LEU A 60 -18.47 12.79 0.78
C LEU A 60 -17.73 13.88 -0.02
N PRO A 61 -16.49 13.61 -0.47
CA PRO A 61 -15.78 14.50 -1.38
C PRO A 61 -16.57 14.75 -2.68
N LEU A 62 -16.32 15.91 -3.29
CA LEU A 62 -16.85 16.22 -4.61
C LEU A 62 -16.44 15.14 -5.62
N GLY A 63 -17.39 14.73 -6.47
CA GLY A 63 -17.18 13.65 -7.44
C GLY A 63 -17.64 12.27 -6.97
N ALA A 64 -18.09 12.12 -5.71
CA ALA A 64 -18.79 10.92 -5.26
C ALA A 64 -20.07 10.68 -6.09
N LYS A 65 -20.33 9.41 -6.40
CA LYS A 65 -21.45 8.87 -7.19
C LYS A 65 -22.07 7.68 -6.43
N PRO A 66 -23.31 7.26 -6.75
CA PRO A 66 -23.98 6.15 -6.03
C PRO A 66 -23.19 4.83 -5.91
N SER A 67 -22.24 4.56 -6.82
CA SER A 67 -21.41 3.35 -6.81
C SER A 67 -19.90 3.62 -6.82
N HIS A 68 -19.47 4.88 -6.68
CA HIS A 68 -18.07 5.26 -6.73
C HIS A 68 -17.83 6.44 -5.79
N GLY A 69 -16.85 6.36 -4.89
CA GLY A 69 -16.57 7.46 -3.97
C GLY A 69 -15.33 7.18 -3.15
N HIS A 70 -15.08 8.05 -2.19
CA HIS A 70 -14.02 7.89 -1.21
C HIS A 70 -14.65 7.75 0.18
N ALA A 71 -14.45 6.59 0.79
CA ALA A 71 -14.94 6.27 2.11
C ALA A 71 -13.74 6.08 3.05
N VAL A 72 -13.61 6.96 4.03
CA VAL A 72 -12.61 6.86 5.09
C VAL A 72 -13.36 6.43 6.35
N PRO A 73 -13.20 5.17 6.82
CA PRO A 73 -13.96 4.71 7.98
C PRO A 73 -13.57 5.49 9.23
N VAL A 74 -14.50 5.60 10.16
CA VAL A 74 -14.23 6.08 11.52
C VAL A 74 -14.25 4.91 12.49
N GLU A 75 -13.57 5.05 13.61
CA GLU A 75 -13.53 4.10 14.73
C GLU A 75 -14.33 4.68 15.91
N THR A 76 -14.76 3.83 16.84
CA THR A 76 -15.36 4.31 18.10
C THR A 76 -14.37 5.26 18.79
N ASP A 77 -14.90 6.31 19.41
CA ASP A 77 -14.18 7.42 20.04
C ASP A 77 -13.51 8.42 19.09
N ASP A 78 -13.58 8.22 17.76
CA ASP A 78 -13.11 9.23 16.81
C ASP A 78 -13.85 10.55 16.99
N LEU A 79 -13.09 11.65 17.01
CA LEU A 79 -13.62 12.99 17.13
C LEU A 79 -13.93 13.59 15.75
N VAL A 80 -15.18 14.01 15.56
CA VAL A 80 -15.71 14.51 14.29
C VAL A 80 -16.43 15.85 14.44
N TRP A 81 -16.49 16.59 13.35
CA TRP A 81 -17.34 17.76 13.21
C TRP A 81 -18.68 17.36 12.61
N VAL A 82 -19.79 17.73 13.26
CA VAL A 82 -21.14 17.47 12.78
C VAL A 82 -21.93 18.75 12.54
N GLU A 83 -22.78 18.72 11.51
CA GLU A 83 -23.76 19.75 11.20
C GLU A 83 -25.16 19.13 11.09
N PHE A 84 -26.19 19.98 11.14
CA PHE A 84 -27.61 19.57 11.07
C PHE A 84 -28.30 20.26 9.89
N PRO A 85 -28.08 19.79 8.65
CA PRO A 85 -28.44 20.53 7.43
C PRO A 85 -29.95 20.66 7.21
N ARG A 86 -30.77 19.81 7.85
CA ARG A 86 -32.23 19.81 7.73
C ARG A 86 -32.86 20.83 8.69
N ASN A 87 -32.47 22.10 8.56
CA ASN A 87 -32.94 23.21 9.40
C ASN A 87 -32.68 22.99 10.91
N GLY A 88 -31.49 22.49 11.25
CA GLY A 88 -31.09 22.25 12.64
C GLY A 88 -31.73 21.03 13.30
N ASP A 89 -32.39 20.16 12.52
CA ASP A 89 -33.00 18.93 13.03
C ASP A 89 -31.93 17.94 13.50
N THR A 90 -31.85 17.75 14.82
CA THR A 90 -30.83 16.97 15.50
C THR A 90 -30.86 15.48 15.19
N ARG A 91 -31.91 14.98 14.53
CA ARG A 91 -32.04 13.58 14.13
C ARG A 91 -31.26 13.20 12.87
N TYR A 92 -30.82 14.20 12.11
CA TYR A 92 -30.14 13.99 10.84
C TYR A 92 -28.76 14.65 10.87
N PRO A 93 -27.85 14.21 11.76
CA PRO A 93 -26.49 14.70 11.77
C PRO A 93 -25.77 14.36 10.46
N LEU A 94 -24.91 15.27 10.03
CA LEU A 94 -23.99 15.10 8.91
C LEU A 94 -22.57 15.31 9.42
N ILE A 95 -21.73 14.28 9.33
CA ILE A 95 -20.29 14.38 9.61
C ILE A 95 -19.64 15.14 8.46
N THR A 96 -18.94 16.23 8.78
CA THR A 96 -18.32 17.14 7.80
C THR A 96 -16.79 17.07 7.77
N GLY A 97 -16.19 16.31 8.68
CA GLY A 97 -14.75 16.06 8.75
C GLY A 97 -14.30 15.63 10.15
N SER A 98 -13.02 15.29 10.26
CA SER A 98 -12.39 14.94 11.54
C SER A 98 -11.99 16.19 12.33
N VAL A 99 -11.96 16.07 13.65
CA VAL A 99 -11.44 17.13 14.54
C VAL A 99 -9.93 17.00 14.63
N TYR A 100 -9.20 18.08 14.38
CA TYR A 100 -7.80 18.13 14.78
C TYR A 100 -7.73 18.06 16.31
N HIS A 101 -7.18 16.97 16.81
CA HIS A 101 -7.07 16.71 18.23
C HIS A 101 -5.61 16.85 18.68
N ALA A 102 -5.37 17.86 19.53
CA ALA A 102 -4.06 18.14 20.09
C ALA A 102 -4.16 18.47 21.59
N PRO A 103 -4.59 17.52 22.44
CA PRO A 103 -4.72 17.75 23.86
C PRO A 103 -3.36 18.12 24.45
N ARG A 104 -3.33 19.06 25.41
CA ARG A 104 -2.10 19.56 26.04
C ARG A 104 -1.07 20.14 25.06
N TYR A 105 -1.51 20.60 23.88
CA TYR A 105 -0.64 21.09 22.80
C TYR A 105 0.27 20.03 22.17
N GLU A 106 -0.08 18.74 22.33
CA GLU A 106 0.59 17.63 21.65
C GLU A 106 -0.31 17.13 20.52
N SER A 107 0.16 17.26 19.28
CA SER A 107 -0.59 16.88 18.08
C SER A 107 -0.68 15.37 17.92
N ASN A 108 -1.89 14.85 17.65
CA ASN A 108 -2.10 13.44 17.30
C ASN A 108 -1.93 13.15 15.79
N LEU A 109 -1.53 14.13 14.99
CA LEU A 109 -1.16 13.89 13.59
C LEU A 109 0.14 13.07 13.51
N PRO A 110 0.46 12.48 12.34
CA PRO A 110 1.70 11.75 12.14
C PRO A 110 2.92 12.55 12.61
N ASP A 111 3.88 11.86 13.22
CA ASP A 111 5.06 12.44 13.86
C ASP A 111 5.89 13.34 12.91
N ASP A 112 5.88 13.05 11.61
CA ASP A 112 6.49 13.86 10.56
C ASP A 112 6.04 15.33 10.59
N VAL A 113 4.73 15.56 10.77
CA VAL A 113 4.13 16.92 10.83
C VAL A 113 4.61 17.68 12.07
N ASN A 114 5.06 16.95 13.10
CA ASN A 114 5.57 17.46 14.36
C ASN A 114 7.10 17.50 14.42
N ASN A 115 7.76 17.57 13.25
CA ASN A 115 9.22 17.62 13.07
C ASN A 115 9.97 16.38 13.60
N LYS A 116 9.31 15.21 13.59
CA LYS A 116 9.95 13.91 13.84
C LYS A 116 9.84 13.07 12.57
N PRO A 117 10.75 13.25 11.60
CA PRO A 117 10.63 12.61 10.30
C PRO A 117 10.74 11.08 10.43
N TYR A 118 9.86 10.37 9.73
CA TYR A 118 9.94 8.92 9.62
C TYR A 118 11.25 8.52 8.93
N GLN A 119 11.95 7.55 9.52
CA GLN A 119 13.22 7.06 8.98
C GLN A 119 12.96 5.88 8.05
N HIS A 120 12.91 6.16 6.75
CA HIS A 120 12.74 5.13 5.73
C HIS A 120 13.94 4.17 5.68
N LYS A 121 13.63 2.89 5.55
CA LYS A 121 14.64 1.86 5.30
C LYS A 121 14.94 1.75 3.82
N ARG A 122 16.21 1.53 3.49
CA ARG A 122 16.71 1.38 2.12
C ARG A 122 17.86 0.39 2.08
N SER A 123 17.98 -0.31 0.97
CA SER A 123 19.17 -1.10 0.64
C SER A 123 20.24 -0.21 0.03
N SER A 124 21.49 -0.67 0.07
CA SER A 124 22.61 0.04 -0.56
C SER A 124 22.37 0.26 -2.05
N GLY A 125 22.44 1.52 -2.49
CA GLY A 125 22.29 1.92 -3.89
C GLY A 125 20.87 2.30 -4.30
N GLU A 126 19.88 2.14 -3.42
CA GLU A 126 18.54 2.70 -3.65
C GLU A 126 18.56 4.24 -3.50
N PRO A 127 17.71 4.97 -4.25
CA PRO A 127 17.54 6.41 -4.06
C PRO A 127 17.19 6.77 -2.62
N THR A 128 17.65 7.95 -2.19
CA THR A 128 17.27 8.48 -0.87
C THR A 128 15.81 8.96 -0.94
N PRO A 129 14.92 8.44 -0.09
CA PRO A 129 13.54 8.91 -0.06
C PRO A 129 13.46 10.37 0.35
N GLU A 130 12.49 11.07 -0.22
CA GLU A 130 12.26 12.48 0.07
C GLU A 130 11.74 12.65 1.51
N ALA A 131 12.35 13.57 2.25
CA ALA A 131 11.85 13.94 3.57
C ALA A 131 10.51 14.67 3.44
N TYR A 132 9.62 14.47 4.42
CA TYR A 132 8.36 15.22 4.49
C TYR A 132 8.59 16.74 4.50
N ASP A 133 7.92 17.43 3.57
CA ASP A 133 7.75 18.89 3.58
C ASP A 133 6.31 19.24 3.99
N ARG A 134 6.10 20.39 4.63
CA ARG A 134 4.76 20.85 5.05
C ARG A 134 3.78 21.07 3.89
N LYS A 135 4.26 21.14 2.66
CA LYS A 135 3.44 21.22 1.45
C LYS A 135 2.97 19.85 0.95
N ASP A 136 3.51 18.76 1.50
CA ASP A 136 3.16 17.40 1.10
C ASP A 136 1.79 17.01 1.67
N ASP A 137 1.11 16.13 0.95
CA ASP A 137 -0.06 15.40 1.45
C ASP A 137 0.43 14.13 2.16
N LEU A 138 0.17 14.04 3.46
CA LEU A 138 0.57 12.92 4.30
C LEU A 138 -0.67 12.31 4.96
N TYR A 139 -0.88 11.03 4.70
CA TYR A 139 -1.94 10.24 5.30
C TYR A 139 -1.34 9.00 5.95
N GLU A 140 -1.55 8.83 7.24
CA GLU A 140 -1.11 7.63 7.96
C GLU A 140 -2.29 7.00 8.69
N ARG A 141 -2.50 5.70 8.44
CA ARG A 141 -3.52 4.92 9.12
C ARG A 141 -3.19 3.43 9.09
N TRP A 142 -3.53 2.72 10.17
CA TRP A 142 -3.36 1.26 10.28
C TRP A 142 -1.92 0.79 10.01
N GLY A 143 -0.94 1.60 10.38
CA GLY A 143 0.48 1.31 10.13
C GLY A 143 0.90 1.46 8.66
N LEU A 144 0.07 2.07 7.82
CA LEU A 144 0.40 2.46 6.45
C LEU A 144 0.51 3.98 6.36
N ARG A 145 1.65 4.45 5.88
CA ARG A 145 1.96 5.86 5.63
C ARG A 145 2.01 6.09 4.12
N GLU A 146 1.11 6.92 3.59
CA GLU A 146 1.11 7.42 2.22
C GLU A 146 1.53 8.90 2.22
N GLN A 147 2.60 9.21 1.50
CA GLN A 147 3.09 10.58 1.28
C GLN A 147 3.05 10.89 -0.22
N LYS A 148 2.38 11.99 -0.60
CA LYS A 148 2.48 12.60 -1.93
C LYS A 148 3.25 13.91 -1.76
N SER A 149 4.45 13.93 -2.31
CA SER A 149 5.29 15.10 -2.24
C SER A 149 4.81 16.19 -3.18
N HIS A 150 4.89 17.43 -2.72
CA HIS A 150 4.64 18.60 -3.56
C HIS A 150 5.65 18.76 -4.71
N THR A 151 6.77 18.05 -4.69
CA THR A 151 7.77 18.01 -5.77
C THR A 151 7.49 16.92 -6.81
N GLY A 152 6.42 16.13 -6.63
CA GLY A 152 5.98 15.11 -7.59
C GLY A 152 6.32 13.67 -7.21
N GLY A 153 6.89 13.44 -6.03
CA GLY A 153 7.10 12.09 -5.48
C GLY A 153 5.83 11.47 -4.88
N TRP A 154 5.82 10.15 -4.77
CA TRP A 154 4.78 9.39 -4.08
C TRP A 154 5.38 8.18 -3.39
N GLN A 155 4.97 7.90 -2.16
CA GLN A 155 5.43 6.76 -1.41
C GLN A 155 4.33 6.18 -0.52
N ILE A 156 4.23 4.85 -0.49
CA ILE A 156 3.51 4.11 0.55
C ILE A 156 4.50 3.26 1.34
N THR A 157 4.44 3.33 2.67
CA THR A 157 5.31 2.59 3.59
C THR A 157 4.49 1.86 4.64
N HIS A 158 4.79 0.58 4.88
CA HIS A 158 4.36 -0.12 6.09
C HIS A 158 5.28 0.27 7.25
N VAL A 159 4.78 1.14 8.13
CA VAL A 159 5.54 1.87 9.16
C VAL A 159 6.36 0.93 10.04
N ALA A 160 5.76 -0.20 10.47
CA ALA A 160 6.40 -1.13 11.39
C ALA A 160 7.56 -1.92 10.77
N SER A 161 7.45 -2.35 9.50
CA SER A 161 8.53 -3.11 8.85
C SER A 161 9.54 -2.21 8.14
N GLY A 162 9.09 -1.12 7.54
CA GLY A 162 9.85 -0.27 6.61
C GLY A 162 9.70 -0.66 5.13
N THR A 163 8.93 -1.71 4.82
CA THR A 163 8.59 -2.09 3.43
C THR A 163 7.90 -0.94 2.73
N ALA A 164 8.33 -0.59 1.52
CA ALA A 164 7.84 0.58 0.80
C ALA A 164 7.78 0.38 -0.72
N ILE A 165 6.84 1.10 -1.35
CA ILE A 165 6.83 1.35 -2.80
C ILE A 165 6.87 2.85 -2.99
N GLU A 166 7.74 3.33 -3.88
CA GLU A 166 7.99 4.75 -4.10
C GLU A 166 8.14 5.06 -5.60
N ILE A 167 7.62 6.22 -6.00
CA ILE A 167 8.01 6.96 -7.18
C ILE A 167 8.72 8.23 -6.68
N THR A 168 10.01 8.39 -6.97
CA THR A 168 10.77 9.58 -6.57
C THR A 168 10.36 10.79 -7.40
N PRO A 169 10.64 12.03 -6.95
CA PRO A 169 10.42 13.24 -7.76
C PRO A 169 11.13 13.22 -9.13
N ASP A 170 12.26 12.51 -9.21
CA ASP A 170 13.01 12.30 -10.46
C ASP A 170 12.41 11.19 -11.35
N GLY A 171 11.28 10.60 -10.95
CA GLY A 171 10.55 9.57 -11.71
C GLY A 171 11.13 8.16 -11.57
N GLN A 172 11.99 7.90 -10.58
CA GLN A 172 12.52 6.57 -10.31
C GLN A 172 11.51 5.75 -9.52
N CYS A 173 11.37 4.46 -9.82
CA CYS A 173 10.51 3.55 -9.07
C CYS A 173 11.35 2.68 -8.13
N VAL A 174 10.95 2.58 -6.87
CA VAL A 174 11.56 1.72 -5.84
C VAL A 174 10.52 0.77 -5.28
N ILE A 175 10.87 -0.51 -5.19
CA ILE A 175 10.11 -1.53 -4.46
C ILE A 175 11.08 -2.11 -3.44
N HIS A 176 10.91 -1.71 -2.18
CA HIS A 176 11.77 -2.09 -1.08
C HIS A 176 11.03 -3.01 -0.11
N THR A 177 11.54 -4.22 0.13
CA THR A 177 10.89 -5.23 0.98
C THR A 177 11.84 -5.67 2.08
N GLU A 178 11.41 -5.53 3.34
CA GLU A 178 12.19 -5.93 4.52
C GLU A 178 11.96 -7.38 4.93
N GLY A 179 10.88 -8.01 4.44
CA GLY A 179 10.58 -9.42 4.60
C GLY A 179 10.69 -10.19 3.28
N ASP A 180 10.00 -11.33 3.20
CA ASP A 180 9.95 -12.12 1.97
C ASP A 180 9.17 -11.39 0.87
N GLN A 181 9.73 -11.38 -0.34
CA GLN A 181 9.08 -10.83 -1.53
C GLN A 181 8.62 -11.93 -2.48
N TRP A 182 7.33 -11.94 -2.78
CA TRP A 182 6.72 -12.90 -3.70
C TRP A 182 6.35 -12.22 -5.02
N ARG A 183 6.71 -12.86 -6.14
CA ARG A 183 6.28 -12.45 -7.48
C ARG A 183 5.84 -13.68 -8.26
N SER A 184 4.58 -13.71 -8.67
CA SER A 184 3.98 -14.87 -9.34
C SER A 184 3.03 -14.42 -10.45
N ALA A 185 2.98 -15.19 -11.54
CA ALA A 185 1.99 -15.05 -12.60
C ALA A 185 1.44 -16.44 -12.97
N THR A 186 0.13 -16.54 -13.17
CA THR A 186 -0.51 -17.76 -13.70
C THR A 186 -0.44 -17.83 -15.23
N GLY A 187 -0.35 -16.67 -15.88
CA GLY A 187 -0.04 -16.53 -17.30
C GLY A 187 1.45 -16.24 -17.54
N ASN A 188 1.74 -15.59 -18.66
CA ASN A 188 3.11 -15.21 -19.02
C ASN A 188 3.57 -13.99 -18.21
N LEU A 189 4.83 -14.01 -17.75
CA LEU A 189 5.54 -12.82 -17.29
C LEU A 189 6.49 -12.37 -18.40
N THR A 190 6.40 -11.10 -18.79
CA THR A 190 7.33 -10.45 -19.72
C THR A 190 8.03 -9.32 -18.99
N GLU A 191 9.35 -9.30 -19.03
CA GLU A 191 10.19 -8.22 -18.52
C GLU A 191 11.06 -7.68 -19.64
N GLN A 192 11.10 -6.36 -19.81
CA GLN A 192 11.86 -5.71 -20.85
C GLN A 192 12.67 -4.57 -20.25
N PHE A 193 13.94 -4.50 -20.64
CA PHE A 193 14.89 -3.50 -20.19
C PHE A 193 15.70 -3.06 -21.40
N ASP A 194 15.76 -1.75 -21.64
CA ASP A 194 16.58 -1.18 -22.72
C ASP A 194 18.04 -0.98 -22.29
N GLY A 195 18.27 -0.85 -20.98
CA GLY A 195 19.58 -0.75 -20.36
C GLY A 195 20.01 -2.05 -19.66
N ASP A 196 21.08 -1.96 -18.89
CA ASP A 196 21.65 -3.10 -18.18
C ASP A 196 20.74 -3.59 -17.03
N VAL A 197 20.70 -4.91 -16.86
CA VAL A 197 20.07 -5.56 -15.70
C VAL A 197 21.16 -6.14 -14.81
N LYS A 198 21.17 -5.73 -13.54
CA LYS A 198 22.08 -6.25 -12.52
C LYS A 198 21.30 -6.99 -11.45
N LEU A 199 21.61 -8.28 -11.27
CA LEU A 199 21.06 -9.10 -10.20
C LEU A 199 22.15 -9.42 -9.18
N ASN A 200 22.01 -8.91 -7.95
CA ASN A 200 22.93 -9.22 -6.86
C ASN A 200 22.24 -10.17 -5.88
N VAL A 201 22.71 -11.41 -5.79
CA VAL A 201 22.19 -12.40 -4.85
C VAL A 201 23.27 -12.71 -3.83
N GLY A 202 23.05 -12.29 -2.57
CA GLY A 202 24.00 -12.56 -1.48
C GLY A 202 24.03 -14.03 -1.04
N GLY A 203 22.96 -14.78 -1.34
CA GLY A 203 22.84 -16.22 -1.11
C GLY A 203 22.83 -17.04 -2.41
N GLY A 204 22.22 -18.22 -2.36
CA GLY A 204 22.04 -19.06 -3.55
C GLY A 204 20.89 -18.58 -4.45
N GLN A 205 21.04 -18.73 -5.76
CA GLN A 205 19.97 -18.55 -6.74
C GLN A 205 19.61 -19.91 -7.34
N THR A 206 18.31 -20.24 -7.36
CA THR A 206 17.79 -21.43 -8.02
C THR A 206 16.81 -21.01 -9.11
N ILE A 207 17.04 -21.48 -10.34
CA ILE A 207 16.14 -21.30 -11.48
C ILE A 207 15.71 -22.68 -11.96
N THR A 208 14.42 -22.98 -11.87
CA THR A 208 13.84 -24.24 -12.34
C THR A 208 13.00 -23.98 -13.58
N ILE A 209 13.39 -24.58 -14.70
CA ILE A 209 12.70 -24.47 -15.98
C ILE A 209 12.34 -25.88 -16.44
N ASN A 210 11.04 -26.16 -16.58
CA ASN A 210 10.54 -27.49 -16.92
C ASN A 210 10.66 -27.82 -18.41
N LYS A 211 10.85 -26.80 -19.25
CA LYS A 211 11.02 -26.92 -20.70
C LYS A 211 12.37 -26.33 -21.08
N ASP A 212 12.38 -25.37 -21.99
CA ASP A 212 13.59 -24.82 -22.56
C ASP A 212 13.99 -23.51 -21.87
N SER A 213 15.28 -23.38 -21.58
CA SER A 213 15.91 -22.10 -21.24
C SER A 213 16.69 -21.62 -22.47
N ILE A 214 16.32 -20.45 -23.01
CA ILE A 214 16.95 -19.88 -24.20
C ILE A 214 17.65 -18.58 -23.81
N LEU A 215 18.98 -18.60 -23.81
CA LEU A 215 19.80 -17.42 -23.55
C LEU A 215 20.50 -17.01 -24.85
N LYS A 216 20.27 -15.77 -25.28
CA LYS A 216 20.95 -15.19 -26.45
C LYS A 216 21.74 -13.97 -26.01
N ALA A 217 23.06 -14.10 -26.04
CA ALA A 217 23.99 -13.02 -25.75
C ALA A 217 25.19 -13.13 -26.70
N LYS A 218 25.93 -12.03 -26.89
CA LYS A 218 27.19 -12.05 -27.65
C LYS A 218 28.22 -12.95 -26.96
N ASN A 219 28.29 -12.85 -25.63
CA ASN A 219 29.14 -13.67 -24.77
C ASN A 219 28.33 -14.09 -23.54
N ILE A 220 28.55 -15.31 -23.07
CA ILE A 220 28.11 -15.78 -21.76
C ILE A 220 29.38 -16.07 -20.96
N ILE A 221 29.51 -15.46 -19.78
CA ILE A 221 30.68 -15.61 -18.91
C ILE A 221 30.19 -16.13 -17.57
N GLU A 222 30.55 -17.37 -17.26
CA GLU A 222 30.25 -18.02 -15.98
C GLU A 222 31.57 -18.26 -15.25
N THR A 223 31.70 -17.70 -14.06
CA THR A 223 32.86 -17.94 -13.18
C THR A 223 32.36 -18.64 -11.93
N ALA A 224 32.72 -19.91 -11.77
CA ALA A 224 32.37 -20.72 -10.63
C ALA A 224 33.46 -21.77 -10.40
N ASP A 225 33.57 -22.26 -9.16
CA ASP A 225 34.46 -23.39 -8.85
C ASP A 225 34.07 -24.66 -9.62
N MET A 226 32.78 -24.78 -9.99
CA MET A 226 32.26 -25.90 -10.77
C MET A 226 31.06 -25.49 -11.62
N ILE A 227 31.11 -25.87 -12.89
CA ILE A 227 29.98 -25.80 -13.83
C ILE A 227 29.66 -27.22 -14.27
N ARG A 228 28.42 -27.68 -14.01
CA ARG A 228 27.95 -29.02 -14.41
C ARG A 228 26.94 -28.88 -15.53
N MET A 229 27.27 -29.43 -16.68
CA MET A 229 26.32 -29.62 -17.78
C MET A 229 25.98 -31.11 -17.92
N ASN A 230 24.83 -31.44 -18.51
CA ASN A 230 24.44 -32.81 -18.85
C ASN A 230 24.57 -33.81 -17.68
N GLY A 231 24.05 -33.45 -16.50
CA GLY A 231 24.11 -34.30 -15.30
C GLY A 231 25.52 -34.48 -14.72
N GLY A 232 26.49 -33.62 -15.06
CA GLY A 232 27.86 -33.69 -14.56
C GLY A 232 28.76 -34.66 -15.32
N LYS A 233 28.31 -35.20 -16.46
CA LYS A 233 29.17 -35.99 -17.36
C LYS A 233 30.18 -35.07 -18.03
N GLY A 234 31.44 -35.52 -18.11
CA GLY A 234 32.50 -34.78 -18.80
C GLY A 234 32.11 -34.51 -20.26
N VAL A 235 32.30 -33.26 -20.70
CA VAL A 235 32.01 -32.85 -22.07
C VAL A 235 33.29 -32.96 -22.89
N VAL A 236 33.29 -33.86 -23.87
CA VAL A 236 34.32 -33.93 -24.90
C VAL A 236 33.77 -33.23 -26.14
N THR A 237 34.43 -32.14 -26.55
CA THR A 237 34.13 -31.46 -27.82
C THR A 237 34.74 -32.25 -28.97
N GLY A 238 34.18 -32.13 -30.17
CA GLY A 238 34.64 -32.89 -31.35
C GLY A 238 36.02 -32.49 -31.85
N GLU A 239 36.58 -31.41 -31.33
CA GLU A 239 37.94 -30.95 -31.61
C GLU A 239 38.97 -31.53 -30.66
N CYS A 240 38.52 -32.12 -29.55
CA CYS A 240 39.42 -32.80 -28.63
C CYS A 240 40.02 -34.01 -29.35
N ILE A 241 41.35 -34.05 -29.42
CA ILE A 241 42.10 -35.19 -29.94
C ILE A 241 42.45 -36.12 -28.79
N CYS A 242 42.12 -37.40 -28.94
CA CYS A 242 42.40 -38.39 -27.92
C CYS A 242 43.91 -38.53 -27.73
N ALA A 243 44.39 -38.29 -26.51
CA ALA A 243 45.81 -38.38 -26.18
C ALA A 243 46.41 -39.78 -26.40
N PHE A 244 45.58 -40.82 -26.34
CA PHE A 244 46.02 -42.20 -26.55
C PHE A 244 46.12 -42.58 -28.03
N THR A 245 45.21 -42.08 -28.88
CA THR A 245 45.12 -42.51 -30.29
C THR A 245 45.64 -41.48 -31.29
N GLY A 246 45.77 -40.22 -30.87
CA GLY A 246 46.09 -39.10 -31.77
C GLY A 246 45.00 -38.78 -32.80
N LYS A 247 43.80 -39.37 -32.66
CA LYS A 247 42.65 -39.16 -33.55
C LYS A 247 41.53 -38.42 -32.81
N PRO A 248 40.58 -37.80 -33.53
CA PRO A 248 39.36 -37.29 -32.92
C PRO A 248 38.68 -38.36 -32.06
N HIS A 249 38.13 -37.97 -30.90
CA HIS A 249 37.33 -38.90 -30.10
C HIS A 249 36.15 -39.42 -30.93
N SER A 250 35.92 -40.75 -30.92
CA SER A 250 34.76 -41.36 -31.59
C SER A 250 33.45 -40.97 -30.93
N ASP A 251 33.50 -40.74 -29.60
CA ASP A 251 32.36 -40.39 -28.77
C ASP A 251 32.55 -38.96 -28.24
N MET A 252 31.77 -38.05 -28.79
CA MET A 252 31.68 -36.66 -28.36
C MET A 252 30.28 -36.39 -27.81
N SER A 253 30.15 -35.39 -26.94
CA SER A 253 28.86 -35.09 -26.33
C SER A 253 27.84 -34.65 -27.40
N ALA A 254 26.80 -35.45 -27.64
CA ALA A 254 25.65 -35.03 -28.45
C ALA A 254 24.82 -33.94 -27.75
N CYS A 255 24.96 -33.80 -26.43
CA CYS A 255 24.20 -32.88 -25.59
C CYS A 255 24.88 -31.53 -25.39
N VAL A 256 26.20 -31.43 -25.63
CA VAL A 256 26.97 -30.20 -25.44
C VAL A 256 27.94 -30.08 -26.60
N THR A 257 27.67 -29.12 -27.48
CA THR A 257 28.52 -28.77 -28.62
C THR A 257 29.20 -27.43 -28.34
N ALA A 258 30.49 -27.33 -28.68
CA ALA A 258 31.19 -26.04 -28.71
C ALA A 258 31.17 -25.55 -30.16
N GLY A 259 30.64 -24.35 -30.41
CA GLY A 259 30.72 -23.72 -31.73
C GLY A 259 32.10 -23.15 -31.98
N LYS A 260 32.67 -23.37 -33.17
CA LYS A 260 33.74 -22.49 -33.68
C LYS A 260 33.09 -21.20 -34.16
N ASN A 261 33.62 -20.06 -33.72
CA ASN A 261 33.42 -18.80 -34.45
C ASN A 261 34.27 -18.81 -35.73
#